data_AF-A0A6H9LCJ0-F1
#
_entry.id   AF-A0A6H9LCJ0-F1
#
_cell.length_a   1.000
_cell.length_b   1.000
_cell.length_c   1.000
_cell.angle_alpha   90.00
_cell.angle_beta   90.00
_cell.angle_gamma   90.00
#
_symmetry.space_group_name_H-M   'P 1'
#
loop_
_entity.id
_entity.type
_entity.pdbx_description
1 polymer ?
#
loop_
_entity_poly.entity_id
_entity_poly.type
_entity_poly.pdbx_seq_one_letter_code
_entity_poly.pdbx_strand_id
1 'polypeptide(L)'
;MKSNLINISQRQDFKPAKNTWLAILSVILLCSFSSPVSAFQLPPKLWIAGPDTALAPGAEFTLNFNIGSGFDPVEDLFGISFELRYSTSEYLEFVDPFEINPGDFLLPDVYLFMRHEKENNIVYLAISRKRGAPEQSGDGTLFSLPFRIAESAPENWKACFVVSGIFANDSDGNQVKVDQGSQFCIQVREPNLDVLPNPFTPNGDGKNDDLVFEREGGIPDIWEITIMDRAGRIIQKLENGKDRWNGRDFNGAPVLPGAYLYIIRNGNEIIRRGLLGIIR
;
A
#
# COMPACT_ATOMS: atom_id res chain seq x y z
N MET A 1 28.14 17.41 -67.49
CA MET A 1 28.74 18.58 -68.15
C MET A 1 28.67 19.77 -67.20
N LYS A 2 29.85 20.30 -66.86
CA LYS A 2 30.18 21.65 -66.35
C LYS A 2 29.54 22.17 -65.04
N SER A 3 30.38 22.15 -64.02
CA SER A 3 30.50 23.16 -62.95
C SER A 3 30.65 24.58 -63.51
N ASN A 4 30.31 25.59 -62.70
CA ASN A 4 31.03 26.86 -62.66
C ASN A 4 30.80 27.57 -61.32
N LEU A 5 31.90 27.73 -60.58
CA LEU A 5 32.11 28.72 -59.52
C LEU A 5 32.40 30.07 -60.18
N ILE A 6 31.91 31.17 -59.62
CA ILE A 6 32.57 32.49 -59.76
C ILE A 6 32.60 33.16 -58.38
N ASN A 7 33.76 33.71 -58.08
CA ASN A 7 34.24 34.25 -56.82
C ASN A 7 34.61 35.74 -57.05
N ILE A 8 34.71 36.50 -55.95
CA ILE A 8 35.38 37.83 -55.77
C ILE A 8 34.74 38.99 -56.58
N SER A 9 34.70 40.27 -56.21
CA SER A 9 35.39 41.18 -55.27
C SER A 9 34.52 42.45 -55.22
N GLN A 10 34.49 43.27 -54.18
CA GLN A 10 35.40 44.41 -53.99
C GLN A 10 34.94 45.13 -52.70
N ARG A 11 35.89 45.41 -51.80
CA ARG A 11 35.75 46.49 -50.80
C ARG A 11 36.08 47.81 -51.50
N GLN A 12 35.27 48.84 -51.28
CA GLN A 12 35.75 50.22 -51.30
C GLN A 12 35.37 50.89 -49.99
N ASP A 13 36.40 51.30 -49.26
CA ASP A 13 36.33 52.16 -48.08
C ASP A 13 35.99 53.60 -48.51
N PHE A 14 35.09 54.26 -47.77
CA PHE A 14 34.98 55.73 -47.77
C PHE A 14 35.19 56.28 -46.36
N LYS A 15 36.08 57.28 -46.28
CA LYS A 15 36.58 57.98 -45.08
C LYS A 15 35.52 58.88 -44.41
N PRO A 16 35.75 59.30 -43.14
CA PRO A 16 34.72 59.83 -42.25
C PRO A 16 34.58 61.35 -42.34
N ALA A 17 33.38 61.87 -42.05
CA ALA A 17 33.14 63.28 -41.75
C ALA A 17 32.40 63.42 -40.41
N LYS A 18 32.84 64.42 -39.64
CA LYS A 18 32.56 64.66 -38.23
C LYS A 18 31.16 65.26 -37.97
N ASN A 19 30.64 64.91 -36.80
CA ASN A 19 29.78 65.67 -35.87
C ASN A 19 28.43 66.23 -36.35
N THR A 20 27.36 65.65 -35.79
CA THR A 20 26.31 66.42 -35.07
C THR A 20 25.58 65.48 -34.12
N TRP A 21 25.48 65.88 -32.85
CA TRP A 21 24.63 65.24 -31.84
C TRP A 21 23.16 65.57 -32.12
N LEU A 22 22.31 64.54 -32.22
CA LEU A 22 20.87 64.65 -32.01
C LEU A 22 20.34 63.25 -31.67
N ALA A 23 19.85 63.10 -30.45
CA ALA A 23 19.22 61.89 -29.93
C ALA A 23 17.86 61.67 -30.62
N ILE A 24 17.64 60.46 -31.14
CA ILE A 24 16.30 59.97 -31.48
C ILE A 24 16.21 58.51 -31.00
N LEU A 25 15.25 58.26 -30.11
CA LEU A 25 14.82 56.95 -29.66
C LEU A 25 14.63 56.01 -30.86
N SER A 26 15.35 54.90 -30.88
CA SER A 26 15.08 53.79 -31.78
C SER A 26 14.64 52.59 -30.95
N VAL A 27 13.39 52.21 -31.15
CA VAL A 27 12.75 51.01 -30.62
C VAL A 27 13.59 49.79 -31.01
N ILE A 28 14.24 49.16 -30.04
CA ILE A 28 14.73 47.79 -30.21
C ILE A 28 13.56 46.89 -29.86
N LEU A 29 12.83 46.45 -30.89
CA LEU A 29 11.95 45.31 -30.80
C LEU A 29 12.82 44.05 -30.68
N LEU A 30 13.27 43.75 -29.46
CA LEU A 30 13.69 42.41 -29.12
C LEU A 30 12.41 41.59 -28.96
N CYS A 31 11.96 40.96 -30.04
CA CYS A 31 11.09 39.80 -29.93
C CYS A 31 11.86 38.70 -29.20
N SER A 32 11.85 38.74 -27.86
CA SER A 32 12.07 37.55 -27.06
C SER A 32 10.83 36.67 -27.23
N PHE A 33 10.81 35.88 -28.31
CA PHE A 33 10.03 34.64 -28.33
C PHE A 33 10.71 33.69 -27.33
N SER A 34 10.50 33.92 -26.04
CA SER A 34 10.50 32.82 -25.10
C SER A 34 9.18 32.10 -25.32
N SER A 35 9.16 31.17 -26.27
CA SER A 35 8.15 30.11 -26.22
C SER A 35 8.24 29.53 -24.81
N PRO A 36 7.16 29.53 -24.00
CA PRO A 36 7.21 28.76 -22.78
C PRO A 36 7.49 27.32 -23.23
N VAL A 37 8.63 26.78 -22.80
CA VAL A 37 8.83 25.33 -22.82
C VAL A 37 7.66 24.81 -22.02
N SER A 38 6.68 24.20 -22.70
CA SER A 38 5.54 23.58 -22.04
C SER A 38 6.14 22.66 -20.99
N ALA A 39 5.94 22.98 -19.72
CA ALA A 39 6.39 22.12 -18.64
C ALA A 39 5.77 20.75 -18.93
N PHE A 40 6.59 19.72 -18.90
CA PHE A 40 6.12 18.35 -19.11
C PHE A 40 5.33 17.97 -17.86
N GLN A 41 4.04 18.30 -17.84
CA GLN A 41 3.15 17.92 -16.76
C GLN A 41 2.91 16.42 -16.86
N LEU A 42 3.11 15.71 -15.76
CA LEU A 42 2.85 14.28 -15.76
C LEU A 42 1.33 14.09 -15.82
N PRO A 43 0.86 13.01 -16.45
CA PRO A 43 -0.55 12.68 -16.37
C PRO A 43 -0.98 12.50 -14.90
N PRO A 44 -2.17 12.98 -14.53
CA PRO A 44 -2.70 12.78 -13.18
C PRO A 44 -2.84 11.28 -12.91
N LYS A 45 -2.68 10.87 -11.65
CA LYS A 45 -2.74 9.46 -11.26
C LYS A 45 -3.98 9.14 -10.47
N LEU A 46 -4.51 7.94 -10.65
CA LEU A 46 -5.43 7.30 -9.71
C LEU A 46 -4.64 6.38 -8.77
N TRP A 47 -4.66 6.66 -7.47
CA TRP A 47 -3.86 5.96 -6.48
C TRP A 47 -4.66 5.64 -5.21
N ILE A 48 -4.16 4.66 -4.46
CA ILE A 48 -4.83 4.13 -3.26
C ILE A 48 -4.11 4.67 -2.03
N ALA A 49 -4.87 5.22 -1.08
CA ALA A 49 -4.42 5.48 0.27
C ALA A 49 -5.12 4.53 1.26
N GLY A 50 -4.43 4.16 2.33
CA GLY A 50 -4.96 3.31 3.38
C GLY A 50 -4.06 3.35 4.62
N PRO A 51 -4.23 2.41 5.55
CA PRO A 51 -3.40 2.34 6.75
C PRO A 51 -1.91 2.12 6.40
N ASP A 52 -1.04 2.81 7.13
CA ASP A 52 0.41 2.80 6.98
C ASP A 52 1.11 1.83 7.95
N THR A 53 0.34 1.18 8.82
CA THR A 53 0.83 0.23 9.83
C THR A 53 0.16 -1.13 9.70
N ALA A 54 0.82 -2.16 10.26
CA ALA A 54 0.28 -3.52 10.27
C ALA A 54 -0.98 -3.61 11.16
N LEU A 55 -1.98 -4.30 10.64
CA LEU A 55 -3.34 -4.39 11.20
C LEU A 55 -3.53 -5.71 11.97
N ALA A 56 -4.25 -5.68 13.09
CA ALA A 56 -4.60 -6.92 13.80
C ALA A 56 -5.66 -7.73 13.03
N PRO A 57 -5.74 -9.06 13.22
CA PRO A 57 -6.91 -9.84 12.80
C PRO A 57 -8.20 -9.24 13.36
N GLY A 58 -9.28 -9.25 12.58
CA GLY A 58 -10.55 -8.63 12.93
C GLY A 58 -10.62 -7.12 12.70
N ALA A 59 -9.50 -6.43 12.42
CA ALA A 59 -9.48 -4.99 12.23
C ALA A 59 -10.21 -4.56 10.96
N GLU A 60 -10.99 -3.49 11.07
CA GLU A 60 -11.56 -2.78 9.94
C GLU A 60 -10.60 -1.69 9.45
N PHE A 61 -10.56 -1.47 8.14
CA PHE A 61 -9.76 -0.42 7.51
C PHE A 61 -10.45 0.10 6.25
N THR A 62 -10.00 1.25 5.77
CA THR A 62 -10.58 1.89 4.57
C THR A 62 -9.51 2.12 3.53
N LEU A 63 -9.83 1.79 2.28
CA LEU A 63 -9.06 2.21 1.11
C LEU A 63 -9.72 3.44 0.49
N ASN A 64 -8.98 4.54 0.39
CA ASN A 64 -9.39 5.75 -0.30
C ASN A 64 -8.80 5.76 -1.72
N PHE A 65 -9.63 6.03 -2.71
CA PHE A 65 -9.23 6.12 -4.11
C PHE A 65 -9.10 7.59 -4.47
N ASN A 66 -7.86 8.05 -4.65
CA ASN A 66 -7.54 9.44 -4.89
C ASN A 66 -7.15 9.66 -6.34
N ILE A 67 -7.51 10.81 -6.90
CA ILE A 67 -7.16 11.21 -8.25
C ILE A 67 -6.39 12.52 -8.26
N GLY A 68 -5.39 12.61 -9.12
CA GLY A 68 -4.55 13.79 -9.28
C GLY A 68 -3.66 14.08 -8.07
N SER A 69 -2.99 15.22 -8.14
CA SER A 69 -2.32 15.88 -7.03
C SER A 69 -2.22 17.38 -7.31
N GLY A 70 -1.85 18.19 -6.32
CA GLY A 70 -1.61 19.62 -6.54
C GLY A 70 -0.55 19.97 -7.61
N PHE A 71 0.28 19.01 -8.04
CA PHE A 71 1.23 19.20 -9.15
C PHE A 71 0.72 18.66 -10.49
N ASP A 72 -0.09 17.61 -10.44
CA ASP A 72 -0.64 16.93 -11.61
C ASP A 72 -2.16 16.76 -11.40
N PRO A 73 -2.94 17.85 -11.45
CA PRO A 73 -4.39 17.80 -11.31
C PRO A 73 -5.02 17.10 -12.51
N VAL A 74 -6.20 16.51 -12.28
CA VAL A 74 -7.10 16.10 -13.34
C VAL A 74 -7.79 17.34 -13.92
N GLU A 75 -8.09 17.32 -15.21
CA GLU A 75 -8.87 18.38 -15.86
C GLU A 75 -10.15 17.82 -16.45
N ASP A 76 -11.25 18.57 -16.31
CA ASP A 76 -12.54 18.35 -16.96
C ASP A 76 -13.13 16.94 -16.74
N LEU A 77 -12.90 16.33 -15.57
CA LEU A 77 -13.40 14.98 -15.28
C LEU A 77 -14.90 14.98 -15.04
N PHE A 78 -15.60 14.15 -15.80
CA PHE A 78 -17.03 13.90 -15.61
C PHE A 78 -17.32 12.51 -15.04
N GLY A 79 -16.55 11.49 -15.45
CA GLY A 79 -16.69 10.15 -14.93
C GLY A 79 -15.44 9.31 -15.11
N ILE A 80 -15.31 8.30 -14.25
CA ILE A 80 -14.19 7.37 -14.25
C ILE A 80 -14.64 5.99 -13.81
N SER A 81 -14.10 4.96 -14.47
CA SER A 81 -14.25 3.56 -14.12
C SER A 81 -12.90 2.85 -14.13
N PHE A 82 -12.76 1.83 -13.30
CA PHE A 82 -11.54 1.05 -13.19
C PHE A 82 -11.78 -0.30 -12.51
N GLU A 83 -10.78 -1.15 -12.57
CA GLU A 83 -10.71 -2.41 -11.87
C GLU A 83 -9.79 -2.27 -10.65
N LEU A 84 -10.25 -2.68 -9.49
CA LEU A 84 -9.40 -2.95 -8.33
C LEU A 84 -9.10 -4.45 -8.30
N ARG A 85 -7.86 -4.82 -8.57
CA ARG A 85 -7.38 -6.18 -8.44
C ARG A 85 -6.69 -6.33 -7.09
N TYR A 86 -6.92 -7.45 -6.42
CA TYR A 86 -6.22 -7.75 -5.18
C TYR A 86 -5.61 -9.15 -5.18
N SER A 87 -4.54 -9.35 -4.42
CA SER A 87 -3.72 -10.57 -4.50
C SER A 87 -4.40 -11.82 -3.94
N THR A 88 -5.32 -11.67 -2.98
CA THR A 88 -6.06 -12.77 -2.35
C THR A 88 -7.33 -12.28 -1.64
N SER A 89 -8.41 -13.06 -1.67
CA SER A 89 -9.66 -12.84 -0.92
C SER A 89 -9.79 -13.68 0.35
N GLU A 90 -8.81 -14.53 0.64
CA GLU A 90 -8.94 -15.61 1.64
C GLU A 90 -9.32 -15.10 3.04
N TYR A 91 -8.78 -13.94 3.44
CA TYR A 91 -9.03 -13.31 4.74
C TYR A 91 -9.41 -11.83 4.61
N LEU A 92 -9.87 -11.43 3.42
CA LEU A 92 -10.31 -10.07 3.15
C LEU A 92 -11.83 -10.04 3.00
N GLU A 93 -12.48 -9.28 3.86
CA GLU A 93 -13.93 -9.15 3.92
C GLU A 93 -14.36 -7.71 3.65
N PHE A 94 -15.55 -7.52 3.10
CA PHE A 94 -16.20 -6.22 3.06
C PHE A 94 -16.93 -5.98 4.37
N VAL A 95 -16.91 -4.74 4.87
CA VAL A 95 -17.66 -4.39 6.08
C VAL A 95 -19.15 -4.36 5.77
N ASP A 96 -19.96 -4.99 6.64
CA ASP A 96 -21.42 -4.99 6.55
C ASP A 96 -22.06 -3.91 7.45
N PRO A 97 -23.13 -3.21 7.01
CA PRO A 97 -23.68 -3.25 5.66
C PRO A 97 -22.70 -2.61 4.68
N PHE A 98 -22.56 -3.25 3.53
CA PHE A 98 -21.64 -2.75 2.53
C PHE A 98 -22.15 -1.47 1.88
N GLU A 99 -21.48 -0.35 2.15
CA GLU A 99 -21.78 0.97 1.59
C GLU A 99 -20.55 1.57 0.90
N ILE A 100 -20.76 2.08 -0.31
CA ILE A 100 -19.76 2.86 -1.04
C ILE A 100 -19.99 4.32 -0.73
N ASN A 101 -18.99 4.93 -0.11
CA ASN A 101 -19.04 6.34 0.22
C ASN A 101 -18.37 7.14 -0.90
N PRO A 102 -19.10 7.99 -1.66
CA PRO A 102 -18.48 8.89 -2.61
C PRO A 102 -17.55 9.84 -1.85
N GLY A 103 -16.37 10.07 -2.40
CA GLY A 103 -15.47 11.11 -1.92
C GLY A 103 -15.91 12.47 -2.44
N ASP A 104 -15.43 13.52 -1.80
CA ASP A 104 -15.91 14.88 -2.05
C ASP A 104 -15.61 15.40 -3.46
N PHE A 105 -14.66 14.80 -4.18
CA PHE A 105 -14.15 15.34 -5.43
C PHE A 105 -15.23 15.47 -6.52
N LEU A 106 -16.05 14.43 -6.73
CA LEU A 106 -17.10 14.44 -7.77
C LEU A 106 -18.48 14.83 -7.26
N LEU A 107 -18.63 15.05 -5.94
CA LEU A 107 -19.88 15.51 -5.36
C LEU A 107 -20.19 16.97 -5.77
N PRO A 108 -21.46 17.40 -5.68
CA PRO A 108 -22.67 16.58 -5.48
C PRO A 108 -23.13 15.88 -6.79
N ASP A 109 -24.19 15.07 -6.67
CA ASP A 109 -24.91 14.46 -7.79
C ASP A 109 -24.11 13.46 -8.64
N VAL A 110 -23.77 12.33 -8.01
CA VAL A 110 -23.04 11.23 -8.67
C VAL A 110 -23.90 9.96 -8.81
N TYR A 111 -23.53 9.14 -9.79
CA TYR A 111 -23.84 7.72 -9.88
C TYR A 111 -22.61 6.92 -9.45
N LEU A 112 -22.83 5.91 -8.62
CA LEU A 112 -21.82 4.94 -8.22
C LEU A 112 -22.20 3.57 -8.77
N PHE A 113 -21.20 2.85 -9.24
CA PHE A 113 -21.33 1.46 -9.65
C PHE A 113 -20.23 0.64 -8.99
N MET A 114 -20.63 -0.54 -8.51
CA MET A 114 -19.70 -1.58 -8.13
C MET A 114 -20.20 -2.95 -8.57
N ARG A 115 -19.25 -3.78 -8.98
CA ARG A 115 -19.44 -5.22 -9.07
C ARG A 115 -18.23 -5.93 -8.48
N HIS A 116 -18.47 -6.88 -7.59
CA HIS A 116 -17.42 -7.74 -7.04
C HIS A 116 -17.44 -9.12 -7.70
N GLU A 117 -16.30 -9.56 -8.21
CA GLU A 117 -16.06 -10.92 -8.69
C GLU A 117 -15.04 -11.59 -7.76
N LYS A 118 -15.54 -12.22 -6.70
CA LYS A 118 -14.71 -12.79 -5.63
C LYS A 118 -13.75 -13.85 -6.14
N GLU A 119 -14.19 -14.69 -7.07
CA GLU A 119 -13.42 -15.79 -7.65
C GLU A 119 -12.20 -15.30 -8.43
N ASN A 120 -12.28 -14.10 -9.00
CA ASN A 120 -11.23 -13.50 -9.81
C ASN A 120 -10.37 -12.49 -9.04
N ASN A 121 -10.73 -12.19 -7.79
CA ASN A 121 -10.15 -11.14 -6.98
C ASN A 121 -10.20 -9.74 -7.64
N ILE A 122 -11.35 -9.40 -8.22
CA ILE A 122 -11.58 -8.12 -8.92
C ILE A 122 -12.82 -7.42 -8.36
N VAL A 123 -12.70 -6.12 -8.14
CA VAL A 123 -13.83 -5.21 -7.94
C VAL A 123 -13.85 -4.22 -9.09
N TYR A 124 -14.94 -4.19 -9.85
CA TYR A 124 -15.18 -3.17 -10.87
C TYR A 124 -15.83 -1.99 -10.18
N LEU A 125 -15.31 -0.79 -10.43
CA LEU A 125 -15.73 0.43 -9.78
C LEU A 125 -15.98 1.50 -10.82
N ALA A 126 -17.03 2.29 -10.64
CA ALA A 126 -17.22 3.50 -11.41
C ALA A 126 -17.90 4.58 -10.58
N ILE A 127 -17.51 5.83 -10.85
CA ILE A 127 -18.17 7.03 -10.35
C ILE A 127 -18.32 8.02 -11.51
N SER A 128 -19.49 8.61 -11.65
CA SER A 128 -19.77 9.57 -12.71
C SER A 128 -20.76 10.61 -12.22
N ARG A 129 -20.61 11.85 -12.65
CA ARG A 129 -21.58 12.89 -12.34
C ARG A 129 -22.88 12.68 -13.12
N LYS A 130 -24.01 13.11 -12.56
CA LYS A 130 -25.31 13.04 -13.24
C LYS A 130 -25.35 14.03 -14.40
N ARG A 131 -26.14 13.72 -15.43
CA ARG A 131 -26.35 14.60 -16.60
C ARG A 131 -26.72 16.02 -16.14
N GLY A 132 -26.00 17.01 -16.67
CA GLY A 132 -26.22 18.43 -16.38
C GLY A 132 -25.43 18.96 -15.18
N ALA A 133 -24.75 18.10 -14.42
CA ALA A 133 -23.73 18.55 -13.48
C ALA A 133 -22.49 19.06 -14.25
N PRO A 134 -21.75 20.05 -13.71
CA PRO A 134 -20.51 20.52 -14.33
C PRO A 134 -19.43 19.42 -14.30
N GLU A 135 -18.31 19.62 -15.01
CA GLU A 135 -17.11 18.79 -14.84
C GLU A 135 -16.35 19.17 -13.56
N GLN A 136 -15.33 18.39 -13.18
CA GLN A 136 -14.41 18.72 -12.08
C GLN A 136 -12.96 18.67 -12.52
N SER A 137 -12.21 19.70 -12.14
CA SER A 137 -10.76 19.76 -12.23
C SER A 137 -10.12 19.84 -10.84
N GLY A 138 -8.87 19.42 -10.74
CA GLY A 138 -8.10 19.41 -9.49
C GLY A 138 -7.74 18.00 -9.04
N ASP A 139 -7.61 17.82 -7.74
CA ASP A 139 -7.28 16.56 -7.10
C ASP A 139 -8.16 16.29 -5.87
N GLY A 140 -8.32 15.01 -5.53
CA GLY A 140 -9.13 14.63 -4.37
C GLY A 140 -9.55 13.17 -4.35
N THR A 141 -10.40 12.83 -3.39
CA THR A 141 -10.93 11.47 -3.20
C THR A 141 -12.16 11.23 -4.07
N LEU A 142 -12.16 10.15 -4.85
CA LEU A 142 -13.28 9.69 -5.65
C LEU A 142 -14.31 8.91 -4.84
N PHE A 143 -13.86 7.95 -4.03
CA PHE A 143 -14.68 7.20 -3.06
C PHE A 143 -13.78 6.38 -2.14
N SER A 144 -14.41 5.82 -1.10
CA SER A 144 -13.76 5.02 -0.07
C SER A 144 -14.43 3.65 0.05
N LEU A 145 -13.62 2.60 0.22
CA LEU A 145 -14.09 1.23 0.40
C LEU A 145 -13.67 0.69 1.76
N PRO A 146 -14.63 0.35 2.65
CA PRO A 146 -14.34 -0.28 3.92
C PRO A 146 -14.12 -1.79 3.75
N PHE A 147 -13.07 -2.29 4.38
CA PHE A 147 -12.69 -3.70 4.44
C PHE A 147 -12.49 -4.12 5.89
N ARG A 148 -12.59 -5.42 6.14
CA ARG A 148 -12.24 -6.07 7.39
C ARG A 148 -11.25 -7.19 7.12
N ILE A 149 -10.27 -7.32 8.00
CA ILE A 149 -9.42 -8.51 8.06
C ILE A 149 -10.17 -9.56 8.86
N ALA A 150 -10.32 -10.76 8.30
CA ALA A 150 -10.96 -11.87 9.03
C ALA A 150 -10.26 -12.12 10.37
N GLU A 151 -11.00 -12.51 11.40
CA GLU A 151 -10.42 -12.83 12.72
C GLU A 151 -9.46 -14.04 12.66
N SER A 152 -9.65 -14.92 11.66
CA SER A 152 -8.79 -16.06 11.36
C SER A 152 -7.58 -15.72 10.49
N ALA A 153 -7.35 -14.46 10.14
CA ALA A 153 -6.22 -14.09 9.29
C ALA A 153 -4.88 -14.48 9.96
N PRO A 154 -4.01 -15.24 9.27
CA PRO A 154 -2.75 -15.67 9.85
C PRO A 154 -1.76 -14.51 9.96
N GLU A 155 -0.78 -14.68 10.84
CA GLU A 155 0.31 -13.72 11.00
C GLU A 155 1.05 -13.51 9.67
N ASN A 156 1.54 -12.28 9.44
CA ASN A 156 2.23 -11.90 8.20
C ASN A 156 1.43 -12.09 6.92
N TRP A 157 0.13 -12.40 7.01
CA TRP A 157 -0.72 -12.40 5.84
C TRP A 157 -0.72 -11.01 5.19
N LYS A 158 -0.64 -11.02 3.86
CA LYS A 158 -0.46 -9.81 3.06
C LYS A 158 -1.45 -9.81 1.91
N ALA A 159 -2.23 -8.74 1.82
CA ALA A 159 -3.03 -8.44 0.65
C ALA A 159 -2.51 -7.18 -0.01
N CYS A 160 -2.39 -7.24 -1.33
CA CYS A 160 -2.03 -6.09 -2.13
C CYS A 160 -3.11 -5.78 -3.15
N PHE A 161 -3.24 -4.49 -3.45
CA PHE A 161 -4.25 -3.89 -4.26
C PHE A 161 -3.59 -3.10 -5.39
N VAL A 162 -4.10 -3.25 -6.59
CA VAL A 162 -3.64 -2.52 -7.76
C VAL A 162 -4.85 -2.09 -8.56
N VAL A 163 -4.86 -0.82 -8.97
CA VAL A 163 -5.83 -0.30 -9.92
C VAL A 163 -5.39 -0.73 -11.32
N SER A 164 -6.32 -1.11 -12.19
CA SER A 164 -6.06 -1.36 -13.60
C SER A 164 -7.28 -0.97 -14.45
N GLY A 165 -7.13 -0.96 -15.78
CA GLY A 165 -8.26 -0.77 -16.69
C GLY A 165 -8.97 0.59 -16.51
N ILE A 166 -8.19 1.66 -16.25
CA ILE A 166 -8.76 2.99 -16.01
C ILE A 166 -9.35 3.53 -17.31
N PHE A 167 -10.62 3.94 -17.25
CA PHE A 167 -11.30 4.68 -18.29
C PHE A 167 -11.95 5.92 -17.67
N ALA A 168 -11.52 7.10 -18.09
CA ALA A 168 -12.02 8.39 -17.60
C ALA A 168 -12.42 9.28 -18.78
N ASN A 169 -13.45 10.08 -18.59
CA ASN A 169 -14.00 10.93 -19.64
C ASN A 169 -14.55 12.26 -19.11
N ASP A 170 -14.61 13.24 -20.01
CA ASP A 170 -15.31 14.52 -19.83
C ASP A 170 -16.82 14.35 -20.12
N SER A 171 -17.57 15.44 -20.07
CA SER A 171 -19.03 15.44 -20.28
C SER A 171 -19.44 15.22 -21.73
N ASP A 172 -18.54 15.51 -22.68
CA ASP A 172 -18.71 15.25 -24.11
C ASP A 172 -18.32 13.80 -24.49
N GLY A 173 -17.72 13.05 -23.56
CA GLY A 173 -17.27 11.67 -23.74
C GLY A 173 -15.86 11.55 -24.31
N ASN A 174 -15.10 12.65 -24.40
CA ASN A 174 -13.68 12.58 -24.74
C ASN A 174 -12.90 11.97 -23.59
N GLN A 175 -11.84 11.24 -23.92
CA GLN A 175 -11.03 10.56 -22.92
C GLN A 175 -10.19 11.55 -22.12
N VAL A 176 -10.32 11.51 -20.79
CA VAL A 176 -9.42 12.17 -19.85
C VAL A 176 -8.30 11.20 -19.51
N LYS A 177 -7.05 11.61 -19.73
CA LYS A 177 -5.90 10.73 -19.47
C LYS A 177 -5.62 10.68 -17.96
N VAL A 178 -5.67 9.47 -17.40
CA VAL A 178 -5.34 9.19 -16.01
C VAL A 178 -4.42 7.97 -15.95
N ASP A 179 -3.26 8.14 -15.34
CA ASP A 179 -2.27 7.08 -15.18
C ASP A 179 -2.53 6.26 -13.91
N GLN A 180 -2.05 5.02 -13.93
CA GLN A 180 -2.14 4.11 -12.79
C GLN A 180 -1.15 4.50 -11.69
N GLY A 181 -1.63 4.54 -10.44
CA GLY A 181 -0.80 4.63 -9.25
C GLY A 181 -0.03 3.34 -8.92
N SER A 182 0.81 3.43 -7.89
CA SER A 182 1.53 2.27 -7.36
C SER A 182 0.59 1.30 -6.64
N GLN A 183 0.99 0.02 -6.60
CA GLN A 183 0.33 -1.00 -5.79
C GLN A 183 0.39 -0.62 -4.30
N PHE A 184 -0.73 -0.82 -3.60
CA PHE A 184 -0.85 -0.61 -2.17
C PHE A 184 -0.96 -1.97 -1.47
N CYS A 185 -0.30 -2.18 -0.34
CA CYS A 185 -0.37 -3.44 0.39
C CYS A 185 -0.66 -3.22 1.86
N ILE A 186 -1.52 -4.06 2.42
CA ILE A 186 -1.70 -4.21 3.86
C ILE A 186 -0.94 -5.43 4.37
N GLN A 187 -0.60 -5.42 5.65
CA GLN A 187 -0.01 -6.57 6.32
C GLN A 187 -0.70 -6.80 7.66
N VAL A 188 -0.98 -8.06 7.97
CA VAL A 188 -1.46 -8.47 9.29
C VAL A 188 -0.28 -8.45 10.25
N ARG A 189 -0.48 -7.78 11.38
CA ARG A 189 0.47 -7.66 12.47
C ARG A 189 0.75 -9.05 13.05
N GLU A 190 2.03 -9.37 13.24
CA GLU A 190 2.42 -10.49 14.11
C GLU A 190 1.94 -10.21 15.54
N PRO A 191 1.19 -11.10 16.20
CA PRO A 191 0.87 -10.94 17.61
C PRO A 191 2.19 -10.87 18.39
N ASN A 192 2.25 -9.91 19.31
CA ASN A 192 3.34 -9.83 20.27
C ASN A 192 3.29 -11.08 21.14
N LEU A 193 4.10 -12.07 20.77
CA LEU A 193 4.30 -13.30 21.53
C LEU A 193 5.76 -13.36 21.95
N ASP A 194 6.01 -13.29 23.23
CA ASP A 194 7.34 -13.43 23.81
C ASP A 194 7.49 -14.82 24.41
N VAL A 195 8.67 -15.41 24.20
CA VAL A 195 9.01 -16.74 24.73
C VAL A 195 10.21 -16.54 25.62
N LEU A 196 9.95 -16.30 26.90
CA LEU A 196 10.92 -15.75 27.83
C LEU A 196 10.86 -16.47 29.18
N PRO A 197 12.00 -16.65 29.86
CA PRO A 197 13.35 -16.47 29.33
C PRO A 197 13.68 -17.62 28.35
N ASN A 198 14.39 -17.33 27.25
CA ASN A 198 14.84 -18.37 26.32
C ASN A 198 16.30 -18.09 25.94
N PRO A 199 17.28 -18.86 26.47
CA PRO A 199 17.11 -20.08 27.27
C PRO A 199 16.61 -19.84 28.71
N PHE A 200 16.05 -20.88 29.34
CA PHE A 200 15.67 -20.90 30.76
C PHE A 200 16.45 -21.97 31.55
N THR A 201 16.47 -21.83 32.88
CA THR A 201 17.27 -22.63 33.83
C THR A 201 16.43 -23.26 34.94
N PRO A 202 15.72 -24.38 34.67
CA PRO A 202 14.88 -25.05 35.67
C PRO A 202 15.72 -25.83 36.70
N ASN A 203 16.36 -25.10 37.61
CA ASN A 203 17.26 -25.62 38.65
C ASN A 203 16.67 -25.47 40.08
N GLY A 204 15.57 -24.73 40.23
CA GLY A 204 14.85 -24.50 41.48
C GLY A 204 15.40 -23.36 42.33
N ASP A 205 16.23 -22.48 41.78
CA ASP A 205 16.81 -21.33 42.50
C ASP A 205 15.90 -20.08 42.53
N GLY A 206 14.74 -20.16 41.89
CA GLY A 206 13.74 -19.09 41.77
C GLY A 206 13.98 -18.14 40.59
N LYS A 207 15.01 -18.34 39.77
CA LYS A 207 15.35 -17.48 38.64
C LYS A 207 15.33 -18.27 37.34
N ASN A 208 14.54 -17.79 36.38
CA ASN A 208 14.38 -18.41 35.06
C ASN A 208 14.02 -19.91 35.15
N ASP A 209 13.33 -20.33 36.21
CA ASP A 209 12.95 -21.73 36.41
C ASP A 209 11.83 -22.17 35.47
N ASP A 210 11.00 -21.22 35.05
CA ASP A 210 9.89 -21.42 34.14
C ASP A 210 10.11 -20.60 32.88
N LEU A 211 9.89 -21.24 31.73
CA LEU A 211 9.65 -20.58 30.47
C LEU A 211 8.19 -20.12 30.41
N VAL A 212 7.94 -18.91 29.95
CA VAL A 212 6.61 -18.34 29.72
C VAL A 212 6.43 -18.03 28.24
N PHE A 213 5.28 -18.41 27.70
CA PHE A 213 4.78 -17.98 26.41
C PHE A 213 3.83 -16.79 26.64
N GLU A 214 4.37 -15.59 26.62
CA GLU A 214 3.64 -14.36 26.94
C GLU A 214 3.00 -13.76 25.68
N ARG A 215 1.78 -13.24 25.81
CA ARG A 215 1.12 -12.42 24.78
C ARG A 215 0.51 -11.18 25.44
N GLU A 216 0.46 -10.06 24.72
CA GLU A 216 -0.43 -8.95 25.06
C GLU A 216 -1.90 -9.43 25.20
N GLY A 217 -2.39 -9.53 26.44
CA GLY A 217 -3.73 -10.04 26.76
C GLY A 217 -3.79 -11.53 27.13
N GLY A 218 -2.65 -12.22 27.24
CA GLY A 218 -2.56 -13.65 27.59
C GLY A 218 -2.80 -14.59 26.41
N ILE A 219 -2.53 -15.89 26.61
CA ILE A 219 -2.84 -16.92 25.61
C ILE A 219 -4.28 -17.42 25.81
N PRO A 220 -5.17 -17.31 24.80
CA PRO A 220 -6.52 -17.82 24.89
C PRO A 220 -6.57 -19.35 25.06
N ASP A 221 -7.63 -19.86 25.69
CA ASP A 221 -7.79 -21.30 25.96
C ASP A 221 -7.78 -22.20 24.71
N ILE A 222 -8.14 -21.64 23.55
CA ILE A 222 -8.22 -22.38 22.28
C ILE A 222 -6.86 -22.70 21.65
N TRP A 223 -5.76 -22.24 22.26
CA TRP A 223 -4.40 -22.44 21.75
C TRP A 223 -3.75 -23.69 22.34
N GLU A 224 -3.03 -24.43 21.51
CA GLU A 224 -2.18 -25.57 21.93
C GLU A 224 -0.71 -25.24 21.70
N ILE A 225 0.11 -25.40 22.74
CA ILE A 225 1.58 -25.33 22.63
C ILE A 225 2.14 -26.75 22.77
N THR A 226 2.72 -27.27 21.69
CA THR A 226 3.44 -28.55 21.69
C THR A 226 4.93 -28.32 21.85
N ILE A 227 5.58 -28.95 22.82
CA ILE A 227 7.03 -28.93 23.03
C ILE A 227 7.61 -30.30 22.71
N MET A 228 8.68 -30.34 21.91
CA MET A 228 9.27 -31.56 21.38
C MET A 228 10.79 -31.56 21.53
N ASP A 229 11.38 -32.75 21.64
CA ASP A 229 12.84 -32.88 21.51
C ASP A 229 13.29 -32.81 20.04
N ARG A 230 14.61 -32.81 19.82
CA ARG A 230 15.21 -32.77 18.48
C ARG A 230 14.84 -33.94 17.56
N ALA A 231 14.33 -35.05 18.12
CA ALA A 231 13.87 -36.20 17.34
C ALA A 231 12.37 -36.10 16.99
N GLY A 232 11.70 -35.01 17.37
CA GLY A 232 10.28 -34.79 17.13
C GLY A 232 9.37 -35.50 18.15
N ARG A 233 9.92 -36.10 19.21
CA ARG A 233 9.10 -36.70 20.26
C ARG A 233 8.52 -35.60 21.12
N ILE A 234 7.20 -35.65 21.33
CA ILE A 234 6.47 -34.71 22.19
C ILE A 234 6.87 -34.94 23.64
N ILE A 235 7.32 -33.86 24.28
CA ILE A 235 7.80 -33.83 25.66
C ILE A 235 6.71 -33.28 26.57
N GLN A 236 6.00 -32.24 26.12
CA GLN A 236 4.95 -31.59 26.87
C GLN A 236 3.92 -30.96 25.91
N LYS A 237 2.69 -30.81 26.39
CA LYS A 237 1.65 -29.99 25.76
C LYS A 237 1.05 -29.03 26.78
N LEU A 238 0.91 -27.77 26.40
CA LEU A 238 0.22 -26.75 27.17
C LEU A 238 -1.07 -26.39 26.44
N GLU A 239 -2.19 -26.53 27.12
CA GLU A 239 -3.56 -26.37 26.61
C GLU A 239 -4.40 -25.70 27.70
N ASN A 240 -5.57 -25.18 27.34
CA ASN A 240 -6.52 -24.54 28.27
C ASN A 240 -5.88 -23.38 29.05
N GLY A 241 -5.27 -22.45 28.32
CA GLY A 241 -4.69 -21.23 28.88
C GLY A 241 -3.36 -21.42 29.60
N LYS A 242 -2.83 -22.65 29.65
CA LYS A 242 -1.48 -22.90 30.17
C LYS A 242 -0.44 -22.31 29.23
N ASP A 243 0.43 -21.49 29.79
CA ASP A 243 1.45 -20.71 29.09
C ASP A 243 2.85 -20.89 29.68
N ARG A 244 3.01 -21.76 30.69
CA ARG A 244 4.29 -21.97 31.39
C ARG A 244 4.82 -23.38 31.23
N TRP A 245 6.14 -23.50 31.08
CA TRP A 245 6.85 -24.77 31.11
C TRP A 245 8.06 -24.72 32.03
N ASN A 246 8.09 -25.64 33.00
CA ASN A 246 9.12 -25.76 34.03
C ASN A 246 10.22 -26.78 33.68
N GLY A 247 10.36 -27.14 32.39
CA GLY A 247 11.37 -28.10 31.93
C GLY A 247 11.10 -29.55 32.36
N ARG A 248 9.84 -29.93 32.55
CA ARG A 248 9.43 -31.31 32.86
C ARG A 248 8.60 -31.93 31.75
N ASP A 249 8.74 -33.24 31.58
CA ASP A 249 7.93 -34.02 30.65
C ASP A 249 6.52 -34.30 31.22
N PHE A 250 5.69 -35.05 30.47
CA PHE A 250 4.36 -35.49 30.91
C PHE A 250 4.35 -36.29 32.21
N ASN A 251 5.44 -36.97 32.57
CA ASN A 251 5.55 -37.75 33.80
C ASN A 251 6.01 -36.88 34.98
N GLY A 252 6.24 -35.58 34.76
CA GLY A 252 6.82 -34.67 35.74
C GLY A 252 8.33 -34.84 35.92
N ALA A 253 8.99 -35.66 35.09
CA ALA A 253 10.43 -35.84 35.17
C ALA A 253 11.17 -34.67 34.51
N PRO A 254 12.28 -34.16 35.10
CA PRO A 254 13.05 -33.10 34.50
C PRO A 254 13.71 -33.58 33.20
N VAL A 255 13.59 -32.79 32.13
CA VAL A 255 14.18 -33.11 30.83
C VAL A 255 15.65 -32.70 30.79
N LEU A 256 16.46 -33.30 29.91
CA LEU A 256 17.89 -33.00 29.82
C LEU A 256 18.17 -31.57 29.34
N PRO A 257 19.31 -30.94 29.70
CA PRO A 257 19.73 -29.70 29.07
C PRO A 257 19.91 -29.87 27.56
N GLY A 258 19.56 -28.83 26.80
CA GLY A 258 19.66 -28.86 25.34
C GLY A 258 18.59 -28.03 24.64
N ALA A 259 18.53 -28.21 23.31
CA ALA A 259 17.57 -27.54 22.45
C ALA A 259 16.31 -28.39 22.27
N TYR A 260 15.17 -27.72 22.38
CA TYR A 260 13.83 -28.25 22.16
C TYR A 260 13.13 -27.43 21.09
N LEU A 261 12.14 -28.00 20.43
CA LEU A 261 11.28 -27.32 19.46
C LEU A 261 9.93 -27.04 20.10
N TYR A 262 9.33 -25.90 19.78
CA TYR A 262 7.94 -25.65 20.11
C TYR A 262 7.12 -25.32 18.86
N ILE A 263 5.84 -25.67 18.90
CA ILE A 263 4.83 -25.26 17.91
C ILE A 263 3.60 -24.77 18.68
N ILE A 264 3.09 -23.62 18.29
CA ILE A 264 1.86 -23.04 18.79
C ILE A 264 0.80 -23.15 17.70
N ARG A 265 -0.37 -23.69 18.04
CA ARG A 265 -1.49 -23.86 17.11
C ARG A 265 -2.76 -23.21 17.63
N ASN A 266 -3.58 -22.75 16.69
CA ASN A 266 -4.98 -22.42 16.90
C ASN A 266 -5.81 -23.36 16.01
N GLY A 267 -6.37 -24.43 16.59
CA GLY A 267 -6.98 -25.52 15.83
C GLY A 267 -5.98 -26.17 14.86
N ASN A 268 -6.27 -26.09 13.56
CA ASN A 268 -5.43 -26.66 12.50
C ASN A 268 -4.31 -25.71 12.01
N GLU A 269 -4.36 -24.44 12.40
CA GLU A 269 -3.42 -23.43 11.93
C GLU A 269 -2.18 -23.37 12.84
N ILE A 270 -0.99 -23.37 12.23
CA ILE A 270 0.26 -23.14 12.94
C ILE A 270 0.47 -21.64 13.06
N ILE A 271 0.48 -21.15 14.29
CA ILE A 271 0.72 -19.75 14.57
C ILE A 271 2.22 -19.46 14.57
N ARG A 272 2.97 -20.15 15.43
CA ARG A 272 4.40 -19.92 15.59
C ARG A 272 5.15 -21.21 15.89
N ARG A 273 6.42 -21.23 15.50
CA ARG A 273 7.36 -22.30 15.84
C ARG A 273 8.72 -21.70 16.18
N GLY A 274 9.49 -22.40 16.98
CA GLY A 274 10.84 -21.97 17.31
C GLY A 274 11.61 -22.97 18.15
N LEU A 275 12.77 -22.52 18.61
CA LEU A 275 13.64 -23.28 19.49
C LEU A 275 13.52 -22.77 20.93
N LEU A 276 13.62 -23.70 21.88
CA LEU A 276 13.75 -23.44 23.31
C LEU A 276 15.10 -23.99 23.77
N GLY A 277 15.82 -23.23 24.57
CA GLY A 277 17.04 -23.69 25.24
C GLY A 277 16.78 -23.99 26.71
N ILE A 278 17.21 -25.18 27.16
CA ILE A 278 17.34 -25.51 28.59
C ILE A 278 18.81 -25.54 28.95
N ILE A 279 19.17 -24.77 29.97
CA ILE A 279 20.50 -24.75 30.59
C ILE A 279 20.36 -25.14 32.06
N ARG A 280 21.39 -25.72 32.67
CA ARG A 280 21.46 -25.99 34.11
C ARG A 280 22.83 -25.65 34.64
#